data_AF-A0AAQ3RSN0-F1
#
_entry.id   AF-A0AAQ3RSN0-F1
#
_cell.length_a   1.000
_cell.length_b   1.000
_cell.length_c   1.000
_cell.angle_alpha   90.00
_cell.angle_beta   90.00
_cell.angle_gamma   90.00
#
_symmetry.space_group_name_H-M   'P 1'
#
loop_
_entity.id
_entity.type
_entity.pdbx_description
1 polymer ?
#
loop_
_entity_poly.entity_id
_entity_poly.type
_entity_poly.pdbx_seq_one_letter_code
_entity_poly.pdbx_strand_id
1 'polypeptide(L)'
;MVVKELHKKETCEAVTIIETPPLVVVGVVGYVKTPRGLRTLNTVWAQHLSEEVKRRFYKNWCKSKKKAFTKYTKKYETEEGKKDIRKLRGLKQKKAHLMEIQVNGGTVAQKVDYAYSFFEKQIPVDAVFQKDEMIDIIGVTKGVVTRWGVTRLPRKTHRGLRKVACIGAWHPARVSFTVARAGQNGYHHRTELNKKIYKVAKTGQESHTAITEFDRTEKDITPMGGFPHYGVVKDDYIMVKGCCVGPKKRVLTLRQSLLKQTSRVALEEIKLKFIDTSSKFGHGRFQTTQEKQKFYGRLKA
;
A
#
# COMPACT_ATOMS: atom_id res chain seq x y z
N MET A 1 3.76 9.20 -27.78
CA MET A 1 4.58 10.26 -28.39
C MET A 1 5.81 10.65 -27.56
N VAL A 2 5.86 10.45 -26.23
CA VAL A 2 6.99 10.88 -25.36
C VAL A 2 8.26 10.01 -25.46
N VAL A 3 8.18 8.75 -25.93
CA VAL A 3 9.29 7.77 -25.81
C VAL A 3 10.48 8.06 -26.74
N LYS A 4 10.31 8.83 -27.83
CA LYS A 4 11.37 8.99 -28.85
C LYS A 4 12.44 10.02 -28.46
N GLU A 5 12.08 11.07 -27.72
CA GLU A 5 12.99 12.19 -27.40
C GLU A 5 13.92 11.92 -26.20
N LEU A 6 13.49 11.01 -25.30
CA LEU A 6 14.20 10.64 -24.07
C LEU A 6 14.93 9.29 -24.18
N HIS A 7 14.93 8.67 -25.36
CA HIS A 7 15.61 7.40 -25.57
C HIS A 7 17.11 7.51 -25.25
N LYS A 8 17.61 6.60 -24.40
CA LYS A 8 19.00 6.58 -23.87
C LYS A 8 19.40 7.82 -23.06
N LYS A 9 18.44 8.63 -22.61
CA LYS A 9 18.68 9.74 -21.67
C LYS A 9 18.24 9.34 -20.27
N GLU A 10 18.83 10.00 -19.28
CA GLU A 10 18.42 9.84 -17.89
C GLU A 10 17.17 10.67 -17.63
N THR A 11 16.26 10.12 -16.82
CA THR A 11 15.04 10.79 -16.41
C THR A 11 14.91 10.73 -14.89
N CYS A 12 14.38 11.81 -14.32
CA CYS A 12 14.02 11.85 -12.91
C CYS A 12 12.54 11.52 -12.78
N GLU A 13 12.22 10.51 -11.98
CA GLU A 13 10.84 10.11 -11.74
C GLU A 13 10.50 10.07 -10.26
N ALA A 14 9.30 10.54 -9.93
CA ALA A 14 8.77 10.38 -8.58
C ALA A 14 8.41 8.91 -8.34
N VAL A 15 8.68 8.43 -7.13
CA VAL A 15 8.33 7.08 -6.69
C VAL A 15 7.64 7.11 -5.33
N THR A 16 6.83 6.10 -5.06
CA THR A 16 6.26 5.86 -3.73
C THR A 16 6.82 4.57 -3.16
N ILE A 17 7.30 4.63 -1.92
CA ILE A 17 7.76 3.47 -1.15
C ILE A 17 6.58 2.96 -0.32
N ILE A 18 6.25 1.69 -0.49
CA ILE A 18 5.20 0.99 0.26
C ILE A 18 5.88 -0.13 1.04
N GLU A 19 5.88 -0.04 2.36
CA GLU A 19 6.33 -1.13 3.23
C GLU A 19 5.30 -2.27 3.19
N THR A 20 5.77 -3.46 2.87
CA THR A 20 5.00 -4.67 2.58
C THR A 20 5.48 -5.81 3.45
N PRO A 21 5.21 -5.78 4.77
CA PRO A 21 5.60 -6.86 5.67
C PRO A 21 4.99 -8.19 5.21
N PRO A 22 5.66 -9.33 5.45
CA PRO A 22 5.12 -10.64 5.10
C PRO A 22 3.74 -10.87 5.73
N LEU A 23 2.82 -11.41 4.92
CA LEU A 23 1.44 -11.67 5.36
C LEU A 23 1.29 -13.12 5.82
N VAL A 24 0.59 -13.34 6.94
CA VAL A 24 0.31 -14.68 7.46
C VAL A 24 -1.04 -15.19 6.94
N VAL A 25 -1.07 -16.39 6.35
CA VAL A 25 -2.32 -17.02 5.92
C VAL A 25 -3.01 -17.67 7.12
N VAL A 26 -4.25 -17.26 7.38
CA VAL A 26 -5.01 -17.66 8.58
C VAL A 26 -6.24 -18.51 8.28
N GLY A 27 -6.54 -18.74 7.01
CA GLY A 27 -7.71 -19.52 6.62
C GLY A 27 -8.00 -19.48 5.12
N VAL A 28 -8.95 -20.31 4.71
CA VAL A 28 -9.45 -20.44 3.33
C VAL A 28 -10.97 -20.32 3.33
N VAL A 29 -11.49 -19.61 2.34
CA VAL A 29 -12.92 -19.43 2.11
C VAL A 29 -13.31 -20.09 0.80
N GLY A 30 -14.26 -21.03 0.86
CA GLY A 30 -14.83 -21.64 -0.33
C GLY A 30 -16.01 -20.82 -0.84
N TYR A 31 -16.03 -20.49 -2.13
CA TYR A 31 -17.15 -19.81 -2.79
C TYR A 31 -17.81 -20.72 -3.82
N VAL A 32 -19.14 -20.71 -3.88
CA VAL A 32 -19.93 -21.36 -4.92
C VAL A 32 -20.61 -20.31 -5.79
N LYS A 33 -20.62 -20.53 -7.11
CA LYS A 33 -21.37 -19.70 -8.05
C LYS A 33 -22.84 -20.10 -8.02
N THR A 34 -23.69 -19.16 -7.65
CA THR A 34 -25.15 -19.29 -7.70
C THR A 34 -25.72 -18.35 -8.77
N PRO A 35 -26.98 -18.52 -9.20
CA PRO A 35 -27.63 -17.59 -10.13
C PRO A 35 -27.67 -16.13 -9.63
N ARG A 36 -27.57 -15.92 -8.31
CA ARG A 36 -27.55 -14.58 -7.68
C ARG A 36 -26.15 -14.04 -7.42
N GLY A 37 -25.10 -14.75 -7.85
CA GLY A 37 -23.70 -14.39 -7.61
C GLY A 37 -22.95 -15.41 -6.74
N LEU A 38 -21.78 -15.03 -6.23
CA LEU A 38 -20.96 -15.90 -5.39
C LEU A 38 -21.52 -15.94 -3.97
N ARG A 39 -21.63 -17.16 -3.41
CA ARG A 39 -22.00 -17.39 -2.01
C ARG A 39 -20.89 -18.13 -1.29
N THR A 40 -20.57 -17.73 -0.08
CA THR A 40 -19.64 -18.47 0.78
C THR A 40 -20.25 -19.81 1.17
N LEU A 41 -19.50 -20.89 0.97
CA LEU A 41 -19.86 -22.24 1.43
C LEU A 41 -19.43 -22.43 2.88
N ASN A 42 -18.14 -22.26 3.14
CA ASN A 42 -17.56 -22.37 4.47
C ASN A 42 -16.23 -21.60 4.53
N THR A 43 -15.80 -21.28 5.74
CA THR A 43 -14.49 -20.72 6.05
C THR A 43 -13.77 -21.66 7.00
N VAL A 44 -12.63 -22.18 6.55
CA VAL A 44 -11.72 -22.99 7.36
C VAL A 44 -10.63 -22.07 7.90
N TRP A 45 -10.36 -22.13 9.20
CA TRP A 45 -9.33 -21.31 9.83
C TRP A 45 -8.09 -22.14 10.14
N ALA A 46 -6.95 -21.49 10.23
CA ALA A 46 -5.73 -22.07 10.77
C ALA A 46 -5.94 -22.48 12.23
N GLN A 47 -5.17 -23.47 12.68
CA GLN A 47 -5.28 -24.01 14.02
C GLN A 47 -4.82 -22.98 15.05
N HIS A 48 -3.65 -22.39 14.82
CA HIS A 48 -3.05 -21.36 15.66
C HIS A 48 -3.25 -19.97 15.05
N LEU A 49 -4.08 -19.16 15.73
CA LEU A 49 -4.32 -17.78 15.35
C LEU A 49 -3.62 -16.81 16.30
N SER A 50 -2.89 -15.86 15.71
CA SER A 50 -2.18 -14.82 16.44
C SER A 50 -3.13 -13.88 17.21
N GLU A 51 -2.61 -13.24 18.26
CA GLU A 51 -3.37 -12.25 19.03
C GLU A 51 -3.79 -11.06 18.16
N GLU A 52 -2.94 -10.67 17.20
CA GLU A 52 -3.18 -9.54 16.29
C GLU A 52 -4.43 -9.75 15.44
N VAL A 53 -4.65 -10.98 14.98
CA VAL A 53 -5.85 -11.40 14.24
C VAL A 53 -7.04 -11.51 15.19
N LYS A 54 -6.87 -12.08 16.39
CA LYS A 54 -7.94 -12.15 17.40
C LYS A 54 -8.45 -10.76 17.81
N ARG A 55 -7.58 -9.75 17.86
CA ARG A 55 -7.96 -8.33 18.06
C ARG A 55 -8.92 -7.80 17.00
N ARG A 56 -8.99 -8.42 15.81
CA ARG A 56 -9.95 -8.03 14.76
C ARG A 56 -11.39 -8.19 15.20
N PHE A 57 -11.68 -9.21 16.01
CA PHE A 57 -13.03 -9.60 16.45
C PHE A 57 -13.56 -8.81 17.65
N TYR A 58 -12.75 -7.89 18.21
CA TYR A 58 -13.15 -7.04 19.32
C TYR A 58 -13.00 -5.55 18.98
N LYS A 59 -13.95 -4.73 19.43
CA LYS A 59 -13.80 -3.27 19.46
C LYS A 59 -12.89 -2.85 20.62
N ASN A 60 -13.16 -3.36 21.82
CA ASN A 60 -12.32 -3.15 23.00
C ASN A 60 -11.67 -4.46 23.43
N TRP A 61 -10.42 -4.68 23.01
CA TRP A 61 -9.67 -5.90 23.31
C TRP A 61 -9.32 -6.03 24.80
N CYS A 62 -8.96 -4.93 25.45
CA CYS A 62 -8.48 -4.96 26.84
C CYS A 62 -9.60 -5.26 27.84
N LYS A 63 -10.84 -4.83 27.55
CA LYS A 63 -12.01 -5.09 28.41
C LYS A 63 -12.77 -6.38 28.05
N SER A 64 -12.35 -7.12 27.02
CA SER A 64 -13.04 -8.34 26.62
C SER A 64 -12.48 -9.57 27.34
N LYS A 65 -13.28 -10.64 27.41
CA LYS A 65 -12.83 -11.96 27.88
C LYS A 65 -11.95 -12.70 26.86
N LYS A 66 -11.67 -12.10 25.69
CA LYS A 66 -10.78 -12.63 24.62
C LYS A 66 -11.06 -14.09 24.19
N LYS A 67 -12.34 -14.49 24.17
CA LYS A 67 -12.78 -15.87 23.89
C LYS A 67 -12.84 -16.27 22.39
N ALA A 68 -12.48 -15.39 21.46
CA ALA A 68 -12.49 -15.70 20.02
C ALA A 68 -11.57 -16.91 19.72
N PHE A 69 -12.09 -17.86 18.94
CA PHE A 69 -11.43 -19.12 18.55
C PHE A 69 -11.07 -20.09 19.68
N THR A 70 -11.42 -19.82 20.94
CA THR A 70 -11.10 -20.71 22.08
C THR A 70 -11.65 -22.12 21.96
N LYS A 71 -12.81 -22.33 21.32
CA LYS A 71 -13.36 -23.66 21.03
C LYS A 71 -12.70 -24.35 19.83
N TYR A 72 -12.17 -23.56 18.89
CA TYR A 72 -11.54 -24.05 17.66
C TYR A 72 -10.11 -24.55 17.94
N THR A 73 -9.35 -23.84 18.77
CA THR A 73 -7.97 -24.18 19.14
C THR A 73 -7.88 -25.40 20.06
N LYS A 74 -8.91 -25.67 20.87
CA LYS A 74 -8.97 -26.80 21.82
C LYS A 74 -8.99 -28.20 21.19
N LYS A 75 -9.02 -28.31 19.87
CA LYS A 75 -9.11 -29.61 19.19
C LYS A 75 -7.74 -30.29 19.06
N TYR A 76 -6.63 -29.53 19.02
CA TYR A 76 -5.25 -30.06 18.95
C TYR A 76 -4.26 -28.97 19.45
N GLU A 77 -3.44 -29.24 20.46
CA GLU A 77 -2.49 -28.27 21.06
C GLU A 77 -1.05 -28.82 21.05
N THR A 78 -0.10 -28.07 20.46
CA THR A 78 1.36 -28.22 20.65
C THR A 78 2.03 -26.84 20.81
N GLU A 79 3.20 -26.81 21.46
CA GLU A 79 3.79 -25.62 22.10
C GLU A 79 4.71 -24.73 21.22
N GLU A 80 4.99 -25.12 19.97
CA GLU A 80 6.06 -24.49 19.16
C GLU A 80 5.65 -23.18 18.43
N GLY A 81 4.36 -22.93 18.20
CA GLY A 81 3.87 -21.79 17.38
C GLY A 81 3.89 -20.39 18.04
N LYS A 82 4.31 -20.26 19.30
CA LYS A 82 4.18 -18.99 20.06
C LYS A 82 5.27 -17.94 19.75
N LYS A 83 6.38 -18.31 19.10
CA LYS A 83 7.56 -17.43 18.98
C LYS A 83 7.56 -16.49 17.75
N ASP A 84 6.82 -16.82 16.68
CA ASP A 84 6.87 -16.05 15.42
C ASP A 84 5.91 -14.85 15.33
N ILE A 85 5.02 -14.69 16.30
CA ILE A 85 3.90 -13.72 16.25
C ILE A 85 4.31 -12.27 16.64
N ARG A 86 5.55 -12.04 17.10
CA ARG A 86 5.89 -10.79 17.83
C ARG A 86 6.65 -9.72 17.05
N LYS A 87 6.93 -9.90 15.75
CA LYS A 87 7.81 -9.02 14.98
C LYS A 87 7.14 -8.41 13.74
N LEU A 88 6.25 -7.45 13.93
CA LEU A 88 5.98 -6.39 12.95
C LEU A 88 5.75 -5.09 13.73
N ARG A 89 6.76 -4.19 13.74
CA ARG A 89 6.74 -2.96 14.56
C ARG A 89 7.20 -1.74 13.78
N GLY A 90 6.22 -0.93 13.39
CA GLY A 90 6.40 0.45 12.91
C GLY A 90 5.16 1.34 13.03
N LEU A 91 3.97 0.74 13.22
CA LEU A 91 2.69 1.43 13.31
C LEU A 91 2.09 1.36 14.72
N LYS A 92 1.40 2.42 15.15
CA LYS A 92 0.72 2.46 16.46
C LYS A 92 -0.39 1.41 16.58
N GLN A 93 -0.96 0.96 15.47
CA GLN A 93 -2.05 0.00 15.42
C GLN A 93 -1.53 -1.44 15.55
N LYS A 94 -1.93 -2.14 16.62
CA LYS A 94 -1.61 -3.56 16.89
C LYS A 94 -2.66 -4.55 16.38
N LYS A 95 -3.70 -4.05 15.71
CA LYS A 95 -4.84 -4.83 15.23
C LYS A 95 -4.61 -5.13 13.76
N ALA A 96 -4.51 -6.42 13.43
CA ALA A 96 -4.29 -6.86 12.06
C ALA A 96 -5.45 -6.45 11.13
N HIS A 97 -5.11 -6.28 9.87
CA HIS A 97 -6.08 -6.17 8.77
C HIS A 97 -6.34 -7.57 8.24
N LEU A 98 -7.61 -7.95 8.16
CA LEU A 98 -8.05 -9.23 7.60
C LEU A 98 -8.68 -8.95 6.24
N MET A 99 -8.19 -9.63 5.21
CA MET A 99 -8.66 -9.54 3.84
C MET A 99 -8.62 -10.92 3.18
N GLU A 100 -9.41 -11.09 2.12
CA GLU A 100 -9.42 -12.31 1.32
C GLU A 100 -8.66 -12.06 0.01
N ILE A 101 -7.83 -13.03 -0.37
CA ILE A 101 -7.07 -13.02 -1.63
C ILE A 101 -7.52 -14.24 -2.43
N GLN A 102 -7.91 -14.02 -3.68
CA GLN A 102 -8.33 -15.10 -4.57
C GLN A 102 -7.12 -15.92 -5.03
N VAL A 103 -7.20 -17.25 -4.90
CA VAL A 103 -6.20 -18.19 -5.46
C VAL A 103 -6.56 -18.52 -6.92
N ASN A 104 -5.65 -18.19 -7.83
CA ASN A 104 -5.78 -18.42 -9.27
C ASN A 104 -4.89 -19.59 -9.73
N GLY A 105 -5.23 -20.19 -10.88
CA GLY A 105 -4.49 -21.31 -11.48
C GLY A 105 -4.94 -22.70 -11.01
N GLY A 106 -4.73 -23.72 -11.84
CA GLY A 106 -5.02 -25.12 -11.52
C GLY A 106 -6.50 -25.48 -11.33
N THR A 107 -6.74 -26.73 -10.93
CA THR A 107 -8.07 -27.24 -10.58
C THR A 107 -8.49 -26.80 -9.17
N VAL A 108 -9.79 -26.92 -8.85
CA VAL A 108 -10.29 -26.55 -7.51
C VAL A 108 -9.61 -27.35 -6.40
N ALA A 109 -9.40 -28.66 -6.60
CA ALA A 109 -8.69 -29.50 -5.63
C ALA A 109 -7.26 -29.00 -5.38
N GLN A 110 -6.51 -28.74 -6.46
CA GLN A 110 -5.15 -28.20 -6.37
C GLN A 110 -5.11 -26.85 -5.65
N LYS A 111 -6.10 -25.97 -5.87
CA LYS A 111 -6.19 -24.69 -5.16
C LYS A 111 -6.42 -24.86 -3.66
N VAL A 112 -7.23 -25.83 -3.27
CA VAL A 112 -7.51 -26.11 -1.86
C VAL A 112 -6.25 -26.64 -1.19
N ASP A 113 -5.58 -27.61 -1.79
CA ASP A 113 -4.33 -28.19 -1.27
C ASP A 113 -3.23 -27.13 -1.20
N TYR A 114 -3.09 -26.32 -2.26
CA TYR A 114 -2.17 -25.19 -2.28
C TYR A 114 -2.45 -24.24 -1.12
N ALA A 115 -3.69 -23.77 -0.97
CA ALA A 115 -4.02 -22.79 0.07
C ALA A 115 -3.89 -23.37 1.49
N TYR A 116 -4.21 -24.65 1.68
CA TYR A 116 -4.00 -25.35 2.95
C TYR A 116 -2.52 -25.47 3.30
N SER A 117 -1.66 -25.71 2.30
CA SER A 117 -0.20 -25.81 2.50
C SER A 117 0.45 -24.51 3.01
N PHE A 118 -0.22 -23.35 2.84
CA PHE A 118 0.25 -22.05 3.31
C PHE A 118 -0.28 -21.66 4.70
N PHE A 119 -1.12 -22.47 5.34
CA PHE A 119 -1.65 -22.14 6.67
C PHE A 119 -0.52 -21.87 7.65
N GLU A 120 -0.66 -20.76 8.39
CA GLU A 120 0.29 -20.29 9.41
C GLU A 120 1.66 -19.87 8.86
N LYS A 121 1.88 -19.98 7.56
CA LYS A 121 3.11 -19.53 6.90
C LYS A 121 3.02 -18.06 6.52
N GLN A 122 4.19 -17.42 6.52
CA GLN A 122 4.37 -16.06 6.02
C GLN A 122 4.59 -16.10 4.51
N ILE A 123 3.86 -15.27 3.78
CA ILE A 123 4.04 -15.03 2.36
C ILE A 123 4.72 -13.67 2.19
N PRO A 124 5.99 -13.64 1.78
CA PRO A 124 6.68 -12.39 1.45
C PRO A 124 6.18 -11.84 0.11
N VAL A 125 6.47 -10.57 -0.15
CA VAL A 125 5.92 -9.85 -1.30
C VAL A 125 6.54 -10.29 -2.64
N ASP A 126 7.80 -10.75 -2.63
CA ASP A 126 8.55 -11.27 -3.77
C ASP A 126 7.97 -12.59 -4.31
N ALA A 127 7.22 -13.33 -3.50
CA ALA A 127 6.49 -14.51 -3.93
C ALA A 127 5.24 -14.19 -4.76
N VAL A 128 4.75 -12.94 -4.72
CA VAL A 128 3.49 -12.52 -5.36
C VAL A 128 3.73 -11.58 -6.53
N PHE A 129 4.64 -10.62 -6.38
CA PHE A 129 4.91 -9.59 -7.37
C PHE A 129 6.35 -9.61 -7.81
N GLN A 130 6.57 -9.30 -9.10
CA GLN A 130 7.90 -9.27 -9.69
C GLN A 130 8.34 -7.83 -9.99
N LYS A 131 9.66 -7.64 -10.13
CA LYS A 131 10.22 -6.39 -10.66
C LYS A 131 9.69 -6.16 -12.08
N ASP A 132 9.46 -4.89 -12.44
CA ASP A 132 8.96 -4.43 -13.73
C ASP A 132 7.52 -4.85 -14.07
N GLU A 133 6.83 -5.56 -13.16
CA GLU A 133 5.42 -5.87 -13.27
C GLU A 133 4.55 -4.61 -13.12
N MET A 134 3.43 -4.59 -13.85
CA MET A 134 2.39 -3.57 -13.74
C MET A 134 1.31 -4.06 -12.78
N ILE A 135 1.07 -3.28 -11.73
CA ILE A 135 0.07 -3.56 -10.70
C ILE A 135 -0.98 -2.46 -10.63
N ASP A 136 -2.10 -2.77 -10.01
CA ASP A 136 -3.12 -1.82 -9.64
C ASP A 136 -3.08 -1.59 -8.12
N ILE A 137 -3.16 -0.33 -7.71
CA ILE A 137 -3.20 0.06 -6.29
C ILE A 137 -4.63 0.43 -5.93
N ILE A 138 -5.18 -0.27 -4.96
CA ILE A 138 -6.51 -0.03 -4.41
C ILE A 138 -6.36 0.55 -3.02
N GLY A 139 -7.08 1.63 -2.75
CA GLY A 139 -7.07 2.22 -1.41
C GLY A 139 -8.06 3.35 -1.26
N VAL A 140 -7.93 4.06 -0.14
CA VAL A 140 -8.80 5.17 0.20
C VAL A 140 -8.01 6.48 0.05
N THR A 141 -8.63 7.55 -0.48
CA THR A 141 -7.96 8.85 -0.69
C THR A 141 -7.89 9.72 0.58
N LYS A 142 -6.92 10.65 0.65
CA LYS A 142 -6.84 11.63 1.74
C LYS A 142 -8.05 12.57 1.71
N GLY A 143 -8.53 13.02 2.88
CA GLY A 143 -9.57 14.07 2.99
C GLY A 143 -9.05 15.43 2.57
N VAL A 144 -9.83 16.19 1.79
CA VAL A 144 -9.47 17.51 1.24
C VAL A 144 -10.67 18.47 1.30
N VAL A 145 -10.40 19.78 1.35
CA VAL A 145 -11.42 20.83 1.54
C VAL A 145 -12.14 21.23 0.23
N THR A 146 -11.45 21.22 -0.92
CA THR A 146 -12.05 21.51 -2.24
C THR A 146 -12.79 20.27 -2.76
N ARG A 147 -13.76 20.37 -3.71
CA ARG A 147 -14.49 19.19 -4.22
C ARG A 147 -14.56 19.09 -5.75
N TRP A 148 -15.13 20.10 -6.42
CA TRP A 148 -15.48 20.02 -7.86
C TRP A 148 -14.59 20.86 -8.79
N GLY A 149 -13.61 21.59 -8.25
CA GLY A 149 -12.71 22.42 -9.07
C GLY A 149 -13.39 23.60 -9.81
N VAL A 150 -14.60 24.00 -9.40
CA VAL A 150 -15.31 25.12 -10.03
C VAL A 150 -14.56 26.45 -9.86
N THR A 151 -14.62 27.29 -10.90
CA THR A 151 -14.06 28.64 -10.88
C THR A 151 -14.71 29.49 -9.79
N ARG A 152 -13.91 30.31 -9.10
CA ARG A 152 -14.40 31.27 -8.10
C ARG A 152 -15.12 32.42 -8.80
N LEU A 153 -16.14 32.97 -8.16
CA LEU A 153 -16.81 34.19 -8.64
C LEU A 153 -15.89 35.42 -8.49
N PRO A 154 -16.17 36.52 -9.22
CA PRO A 154 -15.42 37.76 -9.10
C PRO A 154 -15.34 38.28 -7.64
N ARG A 155 -14.23 38.92 -7.27
CA ARG A 155 -13.96 39.34 -5.89
C ARG A 155 -15.05 40.22 -5.27
N LYS A 156 -15.73 41.04 -6.08
CA LYS A 156 -16.78 41.97 -5.64
C LYS A 156 -18.16 41.33 -5.46
N THR A 157 -18.32 40.00 -5.59
CA THR A 157 -19.62 39.37 -5.36
C THR A 157 -20.05 39.44 -3.90
N HIS A 158 -21.28 39.88 -3.67
CA HIS A 158 -21.89 39.89 -2.35
C HIS A 158 -22.16 38.46 -1.83
N ARG A 159 -21.98 38.26 -0.51
CA ARG A 159 -22.17 36.98 0.20
C ARG A 159 -21.27 35.85 -0.31
N GLY A 160 -20.02 36.17 -0.61
CA GLY A 160 -18.95 35.21 -0.85
C GLY A 160 -18.76 34.78 -2.31
N LEU A 161 -17.51 34.47 -2.64
CA LEU A 161 -17.04 34.17 -3.99
C LEU A 161 -16.78 32.67 -4.25
N ARG A 162 -16.79 31.82 -3.20
CA ARG A 162 -16.50 30.38 -3.30
C ARG A 162 -17.79 29.55 -3.36
N LYS A 163 -18.67 29.91 -4.29
CA LYS A 163 -19.97 29.25 -4.51
C LYS A 163 -20.26 29.09 -6.00
N VAL A 164 -21.13 28.14 -6.32
CA VAL A 164 -21.72 28.04 -7.66
C VAL A 164 -22.88 29.04 -7.73
N ALA A 165 -22.93 29.86 -8.79
CA ALA A 165 -23.93 30.92 -8.91
C ALA A 165 -25.32 30.37 -9.29
N CYS A 166 -25.45 29.72 -10.45
CA CYS A 166 -26.70 29.10 -10.90
C CYS A 166 -26.64 27.58 -10.67
N ILE A 167 -27.62 27.03 -9.93
CA ILE A 167 -27.70 25.60 -9.58
C ILE A 167 -28.70 24.82 -10.44
N GLY A 168 -29.38 25.47 -11.38
CA GLY A 168 -30.38 24.87 -12.27
C GLY A 168 -31.25 25.94 -12.94
N ALA A 169 -31.90 25.57 -14.05
CA ALA A 169 -32.96 26.36 -14.64
C ALA A 169 -34.25 26.29 -13.79
N TRP A 170 -35.25 27.10 -14.12
CA TRP A 170 -36.55 27.08 -13.44
C TRP A 170 -37.23 25.70 -13.56
N HIS A 171 -37.28 25.18 -14.79
CA HIS A 171 -37.82 23.85 -15.08
C HIS A 171 -36.66 22.93 -15.52
N PRO A 172 -36.48 21.75 -14.91
CA PRO A 172 -37.33 21.13 -13.89
C PRO A 172 -37.18 21.76 -12.50
N ALA A 173 -38.24 21.75 -11.69
CA ALA A 173 -38.28 22.29 -10.32
C ALA A 173 -37.53 21.43 -9.28
N ARG A 174 -36.30 21.03 -9.63
CA ARG A 174 -35.39 20.24 -8.80
C ARG A 174 -33.95 20.52 -9.19
N VAL A 175 -33.05 20.45 -8.23
CA VAL A 175 -31.61 20.51 -8.50
C VAL A 175 -31.15 19.18 -9.07
N SER A 176 -30.43 19.22 -10.20
CA SER A 176 -29.85 18.00 -10.79
C SER A 176 -28.71 17.45 -9.91
N PHE A 177 -28.60 16.13 -9.85
CA PHE A 177 -27.49 15.45 -9.16
C PHE A 177 -26.13 15.73 -9.79
N THR A 178 -26.10 16.16 -11.07
CA THR A 178 -24.89 16.53 -11.80
C THR A 178 -24.31 17.88 -11.37
N VAL A 179 -25.08 18.71 -10.65
CA VAL A 179 -24.68 20.06 -10.26
C VAL A 179 -23.63 20.00 -9.15
N ALA A 180 -22.54 20.74 -9.32
CA ALA A 180 -21.49 20.85 -8.32
C ALA A 180 -22.04 21.46 -7.01
N ARG A 181 -21.96 20.69 -5.92
CA ARG A 181 -22.38 21.10 -4.57
C ARG A 181 -21.29 20.81 -3.54
N ALA A 182 -21.24 21.61 -2.48
CA ALA A 182 -20.39 21.32 -1.33
C ALA A 182 -20.73 19.95 -0.72
N GLY A 183 -19.77 19.34 -0.04
CA GLY A 183 -19.91 18.03 0.59
C GLY A 183 -18.55 17.36 0.79
N GLN A 184 -18.57 16.09 1.21
CA GLN A 184 -17.36 15.29 1.42
C GLN A 184 -16.47 15.30 0.17
N ASN A 185 -15.19 15.66 0.33
CA ASN A 185 -14.14 15.30 -0.61
C ASN A 185 -13.00 14.55 0.08
N GLY A 186 -12.65 13.41 -0.50
CA GLY A 186 -11.68 12.50 0.03
C GLY A 186 -12.29 11.48 0.98
N TYR A 187 -11.44 10.55 1.44
CA TYR A 187 -11.88 9.30 2.05
C TYR A 187 -12.74 8.43 1.11
N HIS A 188 -12.49 8.53 -0.20
CA HIS A 188 -13.18 7.73 -1.20
C HIS A 188 -12.33 6.51 -1.58
N HIS A 189 -12.98 5.37 -1.83
CA HIS A 189 -12.33 4.20 -2.39
C HIS A 189 -11.96 4.46 -3.86
N ARG A 190 -10.71 4.20 -4.24
CA ARG A 190 -10.18 4.41 -5.58
C ARG A 190 -9.23 3.29 -5.96
N THR A 191 -9.19 3.00 -7.25
CA THR A 191 -8.24 2.10 -7.89
C THR A 191 -7.39 2.93 -8.85
N GLU A 192 -6.10 3.02 -8.59
CA GLU A 192 -5.13 3.56 -9.53
C GLU A 192 -4.51 2.41 -10.32
N LEU A 193 -4.74 2.41 -11.62
CA LEU A 193 -4.32 1.34 -12.52
C LEU A 193 -2.88 1.55 -13.00
N ASN A 194 -2.26 0.46 -13.47
CA ASN A 194 -1.06 0.49 -14.30
C ASN A 194 0.14 1.19 -13.62
N LYS A 195 0.40 0.82 -12.38
CA LYS A 195 1.55 1.28 -11.61
C LYS A 195 2.70 0.30 -11.75
N LYS A 196 3.85 0.78 -12.21
CA LYS A 196 5.01 -0.07 -12.43
C LYS A 196 5.81 -0.27 -11.14
N ILE A 197 6.21 -1.51 -10.88
CA ILE A 197 7.15 -1.84 -9.81
C ILE A 197 8.58 -1.63 -10.31
N TYR A 198 9.31 -0.72 -9.66
CA TYR A 198 10.72 -0.44 -9.98
C TYR A 198 11.69 -1.30 -9.18
N LYS A 199 11.30 -1.64 -7.94
CA LYS A 199 12.11 -2.46 -7.06
C LYS A 199 11.20 -3.22 -6.10
N VAL A 200 11.47 -4.51 -5.96
CA VAL A 200 10.99 -5.33 -4.83
C VAL A 200 12.17 -5.55 -3.92
N ALA A 201 12.05 -5.12 -2.68
CA ALA A 201 13.12 -5.05 -1.72
C ALA A 201 12.84 -5.97 -0.54
N LYS A 202 13.82 -6.80 -0.19
CA LYS A 202 13.67 -7.84 0.83
C LYS A 202 14.66 -7.67 1.97
N THR A 203 14.17 -7.52 3.18
CA THR A 203 15.00 -7.28 4.38
C THR A 203 16.07 -8.37 4.52
N GLY A 204 17.31 -7.94 4.78
CA GLY A 204 18.47 -8.83 4.90
C GLY A 204 19.15 -9.19 3.56
N GLN A 205 18.63 -8.72 2.44
CA GLN A 205 19.29 -8.81 1.13
C GLN A 205 19.77 -7.44 0.66
N GLU A 206 20.74 -7.41 -0.25
CA GLU A 206 21.23 -6.18 -0.88
C GLU A 206 20.11 -5.40 -1.58
N SER A 207 19.08 -6.10 -2.06
CA SER A 207 17.87 -5.52 -2.65
C SER A 207 17.12 -4.57 -1.71
N HIS A 208 17.26 -4.71 -0.38
CA HIS A 208 16.68 -3.81 0.61
C HIS A 208 17.35 -2.44 0.66
N THR A 209 18.63 -2.36 0.33
CA THR A 209 19.34 -1.09 0.36
C THR A 209 18.88 -0.21 -0.81
N ALA A 210 19.11 1.10 -0.72
CA ALA A 210 18.90 2.03 -1.82
C ALA A 210 20.12 2.20 -2.73
N ILE A 211 21.04 1.24 -2.70
CA ILE A 211 22.24 1.22 -3.53
C ILE A 211 21.85 0.77 -4.95
N THR A 212 22.57 1.35 -5.91
CA THR A 212 22.55 0.94 -7.32
C THR A 212 23.98 0.66 -7.77
N GLU A 213 24.16 0.00 -8.92
CA GLU A 213 25.49 -0.29 -9.49
C GLU A 213 26.38 0.95 -9.69
N PHE A 214 25.79 2.15 -9.71
CA PHE A 214 26.48 3.42 -9.95
C PHE A 214 26.82 4.16 -8.65
N ASP A 215 26.22 3.77 -7.52
CA ASP A 215 26.46 4.41 -6.23
C ASP A 215 27.76 3.88 -5.60
N ARG A 216 28.60 4.79 -5.09
CA ARG A 216 29.85 4.43 -4.38
C ARG A 216 29.68 4.25 -2.88
N THR A 217 28.58 4.75 -2.33
CA THR A 217 28.32 4.75 -0.89
C THR A 217 27.07 3.96 -0.57
N GLU A 218 27.16 3.15 0.46
CA GLU A 218 26.01 2.43 0.98
C GLU A 218 24.97 3.40 1.53
N LYS A 219 23.72 3.20 1.15
CA LYS A 219 22.58 3.99 1.63
C LYS A 219 21.35 3.11 1.74
N ASP A 220 20.58 3.33 2.81
CA ASP A 220 19.29 2.68 3.03
C ASP A 220 18.16 3.50 2.35
N ILE A 221 17.03 2.85 2.05
CA ILE A 221 15.87 3.53 1.45
C ILE A 221 15.29 4.59 2.38
N THR A 222 15.46 4.43 3.69
CA THR A 222 15.00 5.40 4.68
C THR A 222 15.82 6.69 4.55
N PRO A 223 15.19 7.84 4.22
CA PRO A 223 15.91 9.10 4.12
C PRO A 223 16.53 9.50 5.45
N MET A 224 17.56 10.35 5.42
CA MET A 224 18.13 10.89 6.67
C MET A 224 17.05 11.55 7.55
N GLY A 225 16.94 11.10 8.80
CA GLY A 225 15.90 11.55 9.74
C GLY A 225 14.55 10.82 9.61
N GLY A 226 14.42 9.88 8.68
CA GLY A 226 13.22 9.08 8.44
C GLY A 226 12.22 9.73 7.47
N PHE A 227 11.22 8.96 7.05
CA PHE A 227 10.12 9.47 6.25
C PHE A 227 9.18 10.35 7.11
N PRO A 228 8.90 11.61 6.70
CA PRO A 228 8.07 12.52 7.49
C PRO A 228 6.70 11.95 7.80
N HIS A 229 6.30 11.94 9.07
CA HIS A 229 5.05 11.36 9.57
C HIS A 229 4.87 9.85 9.34
N TYR A 230 5.87 9.14 8.81
CA TYR A 230 5.87 7.69 8.71
C TYR A 230 6.80 7.09 9.76
N GLY A 231 8.11 7.24 9.57
CA GLY A 231 9.17 6.62 10.37
C GLY A 231 10.26 6.04 9.48
N VAL A 232 10.96 5.04 10.00
CA VAL A 232 11.98 4.24 9.30
C VAL A 232 11.30 3.04 8.64
N VAL A 233 11.72 2.68 7.42
CA VAL A 233 11.27 1.45 6.74
C VAL A 233 12.20 0.34 7.17
N LYS A 234 11.66 -0.77 7.69
CA LYS A 234 12.44 -1.89 8.24
C LYS A 234 12.09 -3.21 7.59
N ASP A 235 10.83 -3.38 7.23
CA ASP A 235 10.34 -4.57 6.56
C ASP A 235 10.60 -4.48 5.04
N ASP A 236 10.23 -5.53 4.32
CA ASP A 236 10.23 -5.56 2.86
C ASP A 236 9.45 -4.36 2.31
N TYR A 237 9.83 -3.86 1.14
CA TYR A 237 9.10 -2.76 0.50
C TYR A 237 9.03 -2.92 -1.01
N ILE A 238 8.04 -2.27 -1.60
CA ILE A 238 7.94 -2.07 -3.05
C ILE A 238 8.13 -0.59 -3.36
N MET A 239 8.96 -0.32 -4.36
CA MET A 239 9.08 0.98 -5.00
C MET A 239 8.18 1.02 -6.24
N VAL A 240 7.19 1.91 -6.22
CA VAL A 240 6.21 2.03 -7.30
C VAL A 240 6.35 3.37 -8.02
N LYS A 241 6.21 3.37 -9.35
CA LYS A 241 6.20 4.57 -10.19
C LYS A 241 5.11 5.56 -9.76
N GLY A 242 5.50 6.81 -9.54
CA GLY A 242 4.61 7.94 -9.30
C GLY A 242 4.03 7.98 -7.89
N CYS A 243 2.88 8.64 -7.76
CA CYS A 243 2.11 8.71 -6.52
C CYS A 243 1.20 7.48 -6.33
N CYS A 244 0.66 7.33 -5.13
CA CYS A 244 -0.41 6.39 -4.82
C CYS A 244 -1.55 7.07 -4.04
N VAL A 245 -2.69 6.41 -3.96
CA VAL A 245 -3.83 6.90 -3.17
C VAL A 245 -3.52 6.93 -1.68
N GLY A 246 -4.05 7.94 -1.00
CA GLY A 246 -4.08 7.99 0.46
C GLY A 246 -2.89 8.70 1.12
N PRO A 247 -3.00 9.04 2.41
CA PRO A 247 -1.91 9.55 3.22
C PRO A 247 -0.94 8.43 3.62
N LYS A 248 0.24 8.82 4.09
CA LYS A 248 1.21 7.92 4.74
C LYS A 248 0.55 7.11 5.86
N LYS A 249 1.02 5.88 6.09
CA LYS A 249 0.47 4.89 7.07
C LYS A 249 -0.92 4.33 6.71
N ARG A 250 -1.48 4.68 5.55
CA ARG A 250 -2.71 4.05 5.08
C ARG A 250 -2.40 2.70 4.47
N VAL A 251 -3.20 1.70 4.82
CA VAL A 251 -3.15 0.38 4.18
C VAL A 251 -3.62 0.51 2.74
N LEU A 252 -2.86 -0.10 1.84
CA LEU A 252 -3.14 -0.22 0.42
C LEU A 252 -3.24 -1.70 0.07
N THR A 253 -4.10 -2.03 -0.89
CA THR A 253 -4.19 -3.36 -1.46
C THR A 253 -3.59 -3.30 -2.84
N LEU A 254 -2.51 -4.04 -3.04
CA LEU A 254 -1.87 -4.23 -4.34
C LEU A 254 -2.53 -5.41 -5.03
N ARG A 255 -2.84 -5.27 -6.31
CA ARG A 255 -3.43 -6.33 -7.13
C ARG A 255 -2.68 -6.40 -8.44
N GLN A 256 -2.49 -7.60 -8.98
CA GLN A 256 -2.05 -7.76 -10.37
C GLN A 256 -3.00 -7.00 -11.32
N SER A 257 -2.46 -6.46 -12.41
CA SER A 257 -3.30 -5.75 -13.38
C SER A 257 -4.35 -6.69 -13.96
N LEU A 258 -5.60 -6.22 -14.07
CA LEU A 258 -6.67 -7.01 -14.69
C LEU A 258 -6.45 -7.24 -16.18
N LEU A 259 -5.71 -6.33 -16.83
CA LEU A 259 -5.43 -6.38 -18.24
C LEU A 259 -3.98 -6.80 -18.44
N LYS A 260 -3.75 -7.78 -19.33
CA LYS A 260 -2.41 -8.14 -19.75
C LYS A 260 -1.78 -6.94 -20.46
N GLN A 261 -0.69 -6.44 -19.92
CA GLN A 261 -0.01 -5.27 -20.47
C GLN A 261 0.91 -5.68 -21.61
N THR A 262 0.74 -5.06 -22.77
CA THR A 262 1.55 -5.32 -23.97
C THR A 262 2.25 -4.08 -24.50
N SER A 263 2.00 -2.91 -23.88
CA SER A 263 2.62 -1.66 -24.30
C SER A 263 4.13 -1.67 -24.03
N ARG A 264 4.90 -1.00 -24.89
CA ARG A 264 6.37 -0.88 -24.73
C ARG A 264 6.76 -0.28 -23.37
N VAL A 265 5.99 0.68 -22.87
CA VAL A 265 6.23 1.32 -21.57
C VAL A 265 6.00 0.34 -20.41
N ALA A 266 5.00 -0.54 -20.52
CA ALA A 266 4.76 -1.56 -19.52
C ALA A 266 5.88 -2.61 -19.51
N LEU A 267 6.31 -3.07 -20.70
CA LEU A 267 7.32 -4.13 -20.86
C LEU A 267 8.77 -3.64 -20.72
N GLU A 268 9.00 -2.34 -20.58
CA GLU A 268 10.34 -1.77 -20.41
C GLU A 268 11.05 -2.35 -19.18
N GLU A 269 12.33 -2.71 -19.28
CA GLU A 269 13.07 -3.09 -18.09
C GLU A 269 13.66 -1.84 -17.42
N ILE A 270 13.41 -1.65 -16.12
CA ILE A 270 13.89 -0.46 -15.41
C ILE A 270 15.24 -0.76 -14.77
N LYS A 271 16.27 -0.03 -15.21
CA LYS A 271 17.57 0.03 -14.55
C LYS A 271 17.67 1.32 -13.73
N LEU A 272 17.60 1.18 -12.40
CA LEU A 272 17.74 2.30 -11.48
C LEU A 272 19.20 2.78 -11.45
N LYS A 273 19.41 4.07 -11.72
CA LYS A 273 20.73 4.72 -11.66
C LYS A 273 21.02 5.40 -10.35
N PHE A 274 19.99 5.94 -9.70
CA PHE A 274 20.12 6.69 -8.47
C PHE A 274 18.80 6.68 -7.70
N ILE A 275 18.90 6.48 -6.39
CA ILE A 275 17.78 6.64 -5.45
C ILE A 275 18.15 7.76 -4.48
N ASP A 276 17.28 8.76 -4.38
CA ASP A 276 17.48 9.92 -3.51
C ASP A 276 17.04 9.63 -2.06
N THR A 277 18.01 9.54 -1.16
CA THR A 277 17.86 9.27 0.28
C THR A 277 18.09 10.53 1.13
N SER A 278 18.15 11.70 0.49
CA SER A 278 18.24 12.98 1.18
C SER A 278 17.05 13.24 2.09
N SER A 279 17.28 13.92 3.23
CA SER A 279 16.23 14.25 4.20
C SER A 279 15.03 14.92 3.52
N LYS A 280 13.83 14.42 3.86
CA LYS A 280 12.55 15.00 3.43
C LYS A 280 11.94 15.95 4.47
N PHE A 281 12.66 16.20 5.56
CA PHE A 281 12.36 17.27 6.51
C PHE A 281 13.10 18.54 6.06
N GLY A 282 12.42 19.38 5.26
CA GLY A 282 13.02 20.54 4.63
C GLY A 282 13.78 20.20 3.34
N HIS A 283 14.86 20.91 3.07
CA HIS A 283 15.68 20.74 1.85
C HIS A 283 16.96 19.95 2.19
N GLY A 284 16.93 18.62 1.99
CA GLY A 284 18.08 17.76 2.22
C GLY A 284 19.18 17.97 1.16
N ARG A 285 20.42 18.17 1.62
CA ARG A 285 21.60 18.34 0.75
C ARG A 285 22.52 17.12 0.67
N PHE A 286 22.42 16.21 1.63
CA PHE A 286 23.30 15.04 1.75
C PHE A 286 22.47 13.77 1.64
N GLN A 287 23.05 12.73 1.07
CA GLN A 287 22.43 11.42 0.90
C GLN A 287 22.65 10.53 2.13
N THR A 288 23.80 10.67 2.80
CA THR A 288 24.15 9.89 3.99
C THR A 288 24.63 10.76 5.15
N THR A 289 24.50 10.24 6.37
CA THR A 289 25.03 10.92 7.58
C THR A 289 26.54 11.09 7.51
N GLN A 290 27.24 10.12 6.92
CA GLN A 290 28.69 10.15 6.75
C GLN A 290 29.12 11.29 5.80
N GLU A 291 28.40 11.47 4.70
CA GLU A 291 28.63 12.58 3.77
C GLU A 291 28.46 13.93 4.47
N LYS A 292 27.38 14.08 5.26
CA LYS A 292 27.11 15.28 6.05
C LYS A 292 28.23 15.57 7.08
N GLN A 293 28.67 14.54 7.80
CA GLN A 293 29.75 14.67 8.79
C GLN A 293 31.08 15.03 8.13
N LYS A 294 31.41 14.39 7.00
CA LYS A 294 32.62 14.71 6.23
C LYS A 294 32.60 16.15 5.71
N PHE A 295 31.44 16.63 5.26
CA PHE A 295 31.28 17.99 4.75
C PHE A 295 31.46 19.05 5.84
N TYR A 296 30.83 18.87 7.00
CA TYR A 296 30.89 19.86 8.08
C TYR A 296 32.12 19.73 8.99
N GLY A 297 32.81 18.58 8.97
CA GLY A 297 33.98 18.33 9.81
C GLY A 297 33.64 18.31 11.30
N ARG A 298 34.55 18.86 12.13
CA ARG A 298 34.36 18.93 13.58
C ARG A 298 33.33 20.01 13.93
N LEU A 299 32.23 19.58 14.52
CA LEU A 299 31.19 20.47 15.06
C LEU A 299 31.28 20.52 16.59
N LYS A 300 30.77 21.60 17.18
CA LYS A 300 30.56 21.68 18.63
C LYS A 300 29.48 20.66 19.02
N ALA A 301 29.80 19.81 20.01
CA ALA A 301 28.87 18.81 20.55
C ALA A 301 27.66 19.49 21.23
#